data_AF-A0A3B8TQK4-F1
#
_entry.id   AF-A0A3B8TQK4-F1
#
_cell.length_a   1.000
_cell.length_b   1.000
_cell.length_c   1.000
_cell.angle_alpha   90.00
_cell.angle_beta   90.00
_cell.angle_gamma   90.00
#
_symmetry.space_group_name_H-M   'P 1'
#
loop_
_entity.id
_entity.type
_entity.pdbx_description
1 polymer ?
#
loop_
_entity_poly.entity_id
_entity_poly.type
_entity_poly.pdbx_seq_one_letter_code
_entity_poly.pdbx_strand_id
1 'polypeptide(L)'
;MRNYNFSAPKFSFMPLLIRINPIIKYVSCFLISFFMVYSGMKAQDDFGGDGQACKDQIQYYRSFFSLDCVEEKATDNYGNGFSDLYGTRNFRTILHGVAYRGGGNNYYHNENKRDNKNPLPNDGLKNLADLKFEAAVYLYSTNFETAPSTMRGSSGHVMDYYQISGNSKDDMRSLLEMTHESIMNPDQGPLYLHCWNGWHQSGYVSAVLLRQFCGLSAEEGLQYWNNNTDTYNNGYTRIKNAIQDFQPYQDLKVSGQVQKEICPCMNSMEVSVEIDDAVQKKLQNTLMVKVPFESNSSAITPGSLTVIDEYIVLLKENKFFDVEIGGHSSAPGDFYANQVLSEKRAKLVYEYLIAEGIESERLTYRGYGESQLLDIRNTQEAHDKNRRIEFNVIGLNLEVQFAKNSSRLPQSAESQLLFVREMLAANPTYAITIVGHTDISGDADINQRLSRERAYAVYEYLQRTGASTDQLFYKGMGADQPRYSNDTELGRSKNRRIEIILN
;
A
#
# COMPACT_ATOMS: atom_id res chain seq x y z
N MET A 1 78.36 33.72 -14.68
CA MET A 1 77.79 32.42 -14.31
C MET A 1 76.36 32.64 -13.82
N ARG A 2 75.37 31.98 -14.48
CA ARG A 2 73.99 31.57 -14.07
C ARG A 2 73.15 32.55 -13.22
N ASN A 3 72.04 33.07 -13.76
CA ASN A 3 70.64 32.57 -13.69
C ASN A 3 70.06 32.62 -12.26
N TYR A 4 68.89 33.19 -11.95
CA TYR A 4 67.56 33.06 -12.57
C TYR A 4 66.67 34.28 -12.27
N ASN A 5 65.92 34.74 -13.27
CA ASN A 5 64.76 35.63 -13.12
C ASN A 5 63.52 34.78 -12.76
N PHE A 6 62.85 35.08 -11.66
CA PHE A 6 61.49 34.60 -11.40
C PHE A 6 60.53 35.79 -11.48
N SER A 7 59.76 35.84 -12.57
CA SER A 7 58.64 36.74 -12.76
C SER A 7 57.42 36.22 -12.01
N ALA A 8 56.89 37.03 -11.09
CA ALA A 8 55.62 36.81 -10.41
C ALA A 8 54.45 36.87 -11.42
N PRO A 9 53.48 35.93 -11.38
CA PRO A 9 52.32 36.01 -12.24
C PRO A 9 51.29 37.02 -11.69
N LYS A 10 50.80 37.86 -12.60
CA LYS A 10 49.70 38.81 -12.40
C LYS A 10 48.42 38.05 -12.03
N PHE A 11 47.84 38.38 -10.86
CA PHE A 11 46.46 38.02 -10.54
C PHE A 11 45.52 38.88 -11.39
N SER A 12 44.86 38.24 -12.37
CA SER A 12 43.74 38.80 -13.09
C SER A 12 42.47 38.58 -12.27
N PHE A 13 41.76 39.66 -11.95
CA PHE A 13 40.41 39.63 -11.37
C PHE A 13 39.44 38.98 -12.37
N MET A 14 39.05 37.74 -12.12
CA MET A 14 37.82 37.16 -12.67
C MET A 14 36.64 37.59 -11.78
N PRO A 15 35.50 38.02 -12.35
CA PRO A 15 34.33 38.34 -11.56
C PRO A 15 33.76 37.06 -10.95
N LEU A 16 33.67 37.07 -9.62
CA LEU A 16 32.94 36.08 -8.84
C LEU A 16 31.45 36.22 -9.17
N LEU A 17 30.94 35.46 -10.15
CA LEU A 17 29.51 35.27 -10.33
C LEU A 17 29.03 34.38 -9.18
N ILE A 18 28.56 35.04 -8.13
CA ILE A 18 27.83 34.44 -7.02
C ILE A 18 26.64 33.67 -7.61
N ARG A 19 26.62 32.36 -7.37
CA ARG A 19 25.48 31.48 -7.65
C ARG A 19 24.25 32.03 -6.91
N ILE A 20 23.24 32.46 -7.65
CA ILE A 20 21.93 32.75 -7.10
C ILE A 20 21.17 31.41 -6.98
N ASN A 21 20.78 31.10 -5.75
CA ASN A 21 19.97 29.96 -5.32
C ASN A 21 18.56 30.05 -5.97
N PRO A 22 17.91 28.96 -6.44
CA PRO A 22 16.62 29.05 -7.15
C PRO A 22 15.42 29.45 -6.28
N ILE A 23 15.65 29.87 -5.03
CA ILE A 23 14.63 30.32 -4.09
C ILE A 23 14.18 31.78 -4.37
N ILE A 24 14.90 32.56 -5.19
CA ILE A 24 14.60 33.97 -5.46
C ILE A 24 13.83 34.17 -6.78
N LYS A 25 12.77 33.37 -6.99
CA LYS A 25 11.67 33.70 -7.92
C LYS A 25 10.30 33.84 -7.23
N TYR A 26 10.22 33.58 -5.92
CA TYR A 26 8.96 33.53 -5.15
C TYR A 26 8.76 34.71 -4.17
N VAL A 27 9.07 35.95 -4.56
CA VAL A 27 8.84 37.13 -3.68
C VAL A 27 7.93 38.21 -4.29
N SER A 28 7.32 37.98 -5.47
CA SER A 28 6.50 39.02 -6.12
C SER A 28 4.99 38.89 -5.96
N CYS A 29 4.45 37.89 -5.23
CA CYS A 29 3.00 37.72 -5.07
C CYS A 29 2.46 37.87 -3.63
N PHE A 30 3.28 38.28 -2.66
CA PHE A 30 2.87 38.32 -1.23
C PHE A 30 2.54 39.72 -0.68
N LEU A 31 2.10 40.66 -1.52
CA LEU A 31 1.76 42.03 -1.09
C LEU A 31 0.38 42.56 -1.55
N ILE A 32 -0.62 41.68 -1.70
CA ILE A 32 -2.04 42.08 -1.73
C ILE A 32 -2.87 41.10 -0.90
N SER A 33 -2.68 41.11 0.42
CA SER A 33 -3.57 40.43 1.37
C SER A 33 -3.47 41.07 2.75
N PHE A 34 -3.57 42.39 2.83
CA PHE A 34 -3.67 43.08 4.12
C PHE A 34 -4.47 44.37 4.02
N PHE A 35 -5.64 44.34 3.39
CA PHE A 35 -6.69 45.35 3.58
C PHE A 35 -8.02 44.83 2.97
N MET A 36 -8.79 44.07 3.75
CA MET A 36 -10.27 43.99 3.65
C MET A 36 -10.80 43.10 4.79
N VAL A 37 -10.70 43.61 6.01
CA VAL A 37 -11.65 43.29 7.07
C VAL A 37 -12.56 44.51 7.14
N TYR A 38 -13.89 44.28 7.16
CA TYR A 38 -15.00 45.23 7.09
C TYR A 38 -15.56 45.56 5.70
N SER A 39 -16.41 44.66 5.21
CA SER A 39 -17.81 45.00 4.88
C SER A 39 -18.57 43.72 4.56
N GLY A 40 -19.60 43.42 5.36
CA GLY A 40 -20.48 42.28 5.10
C GLY A 40 -21.19 42.45 3.76
N MET A 41 -20.80 41.63 2.78
CA MET A 41 -21.56 41.39 1.55
C MET A 41 -21.59 39.88 1.33
N LYS A 42 -22.76 39.39 0.93
CA LYS A 42 -23.10 37.98 0.74
C LYS A 42 -22.10 37.31 -0.20
N ALA A 43 -21.75 36.06 0.08
CA ALA A 43 -21.14 35.17 -0.89
C ALA A 43 -22.06 35.11 -2.11
N GLN A 44 -21.61 35.74 -3.20
CA GLN A 44 -22.29 35.75 -4.47
C GLN A 44 -21.44 34.89 -5.40
N ASP A 45 -22.06 33.83 -5.89
CA ASP A 45 -21.56 32.94 -6.93
C ASP A 45 -21.07 33.78 -8.11
N ASP A 46 -19.80 33.61 -8.51
CA ASP A 46 -19.32 34.06 -9.82
C ASP A 46 -18.17 33.15 -10.28
N PHE A 47 -18.52 32.12 -11.07
CA PHE A 47 -17.62 31.59 -12.08
C PHE A 47 -17.49 32.65 -13.18
N GLY A 48 -16.56 33.59 -13.00
CA GLY A 48 -16.06 34.45 -14.08
C GLY A 48 -15.30 33.63 -15.12
N GLY A 49 -15.01 34.24 -16.29
CA GLY A 49 -14.63 33.57 -17.54
C GLY A 49 -13.43 32.59 -17.50
N ASP A 50 -12.65 32.58 -16.42
CA ASP A 50 -11.50 31.68 -16.22
C ASP A 50 -11.90 30.22 -15.92
N GLY A 51 -13.11 30.00 -15.39
CA GLY A 51 -13.60 28.64 -15.07
C GLY A 51 -13.95 27.79 -16.30
N GLN A 52 -14.24 28.41 -17.44
CA GLN A 52 -14.58 27.70 -18.68
C GLN A 52 -13.32 27.15 -19.36
N ALA A 53 -12.25 27.95 -19.43
CA ALA A 53 -10.97 27.52 -20.01
C ALA A 53 -10.37 26.32 -19.27
N CYS A 54 -10.45 26.30 -17.94
CA CYS A 54 -10.03 25.16 -17.11
C CYS A 54 -10.82 23.89 -17.47
N LYS A 55 -12.14 24.00 -17.62
CA LYS A 55 -12.99 22.88 -18.03
C LYS A 55 -12.68 22.41 -19.44
N ASP A 56 -12.44 23.32 -20.37
CA ASP A 56 -12.14 22.98 -21.78
C ASP A 56 -10.82 22.21 -21.89
N GLN A 57 -9.80 22.60 -21.12
CA GLN A 57 -8.52 21.91 -21.06
C GLN A 57 -8.66 20.50 -20.44
N ILE A 58 -9.36 20.38 -19.32
CA ILE A 58 -9.64 19.10 -18.67
C ILE A 58 -10.38 18.17 -19.64
N GLN A 59 -11.40 18.68 -20.33
CA GLN A 59 -12.17 17.92 -21.31
C GLN A 59 -11.34 17.52 -22.53
N TYR A 60 -10.44 18.40 -23.00
CA TYR A 60 -9.51 18.10 -24.09
C TYR A 60 -8.67 16.88 -23.75
N TYR A 61 -7.93 16.90 -22.64
CA TYR A 61 -7.04 15.78 -22.31
C TYR A 61 -7.80 14.51 -21.93
N ARG A 62 -8.93 14.64 -21.24
CA ARG A 62 -9.78 13.48 -20.91
C ARG A 62 -10.27 12.79 -22.18
N SER A 63 -10.73 13.55 -23.17
CA SER A 63 -11.15 13.02 -24.47
C SER A 63 -9.97 12.44 -25.26
N PHE A 64 -8.83 13.16 -25.25
CA PHE A 64 -7.65 12.80 -26.02
C PHE A 64 -7.04 11.47 -25.55
N PHE A 65 -6.85 11.29 -24.23
CA PHE A 65 -6.30 10.06 -23.69
C PHE A 65 -7.35 8.96 -23.50
N SER A 66 -8.63 9.31 -23.37
CA SER A 66 -9.72 8.36 -23.10
C SER A 66 -9.42 7.45 -21.91
N LEU A 67 -8.80 8.03 -20.87
CA LEU A 67 -8.54 7.39 -19.59
C LEU A 67 -9.51 8.00 -18.59
N ASP A 68 -10.51 7.26 -18.14
CA ASP A 68 -11.49 7.73 -17.17
C ASP A 68 -11.07 7.38 -15.73
N CYS A 69 -10.48 6.19 -15.54
CA CYS A 69 -10.13 5.65 -14.23
C CYS A 69 -8.62 5.54 -13.99
N VAL A 70 -8.24 5.50 -12.72
CA VAL A 70 -6.82 5.46 -12.30
C VAL A 70 -6.06 4.20 -12.70
N GLU A 71 -6.76 3.09 -12.93
CA GLU A 71 -6.20 1.79 -13.32
C GLU A 71 -5.96 1.66 -14.83
N GLU A 72 -6.43 2.60 -15.63
CA GLU A 72 -6.28 2.57 -17.07
C GLU A 72 -4.89 3.07 -17.50
N LYS A 73 -4.43 2.61 -18.66
CA LYS A 73 -3.14 2.98 -19.24
C LYS A 73 -3.31 3.44 -20.67
N ALA A 74 -2.74 4.59 -21.03
CA ALA A 74 -2.60 4.96 -22.45
C ALA A 74 -1.43 4.20 -23.09
N THR A 75 -0.35 3.96 -22.34
CA THR A 75 0.78 3.14 -22.80
C THR A 75 1.05 1.97 -21.86
N ASP A 76 1.30 0.80 -22.43
CA ASP A 76 1.62 -0.43 -21.70
C ASP A 76 3.02 -0.37 -21.04
N ASN A 77 3.44 -1.50 -20.46
CA ASN A 77 4.75 -1.62 -19.81
C ASN A 77 5.94 -1.59 -20.78
N TYR A 78 5.69 -1.58 -22.08
CA TYR A 78 6.69 -1.57 -23.14
C TYR A 78 6.65 -0.27 -23.94
N GLY A 79 5.72 0.65 -23.62
CA GLY A 79 5.52 1.92 -24.30
C GLY A 79 4.62 1.85 -25.54
N ASN A 80 3.87 0.76 -25.72
CA ASN A 80 2.90 0.60 -26.81
C ASN A 80 1.51 1.09 -26.40
N GLY A 81 0.67 1.45 -27.37
CA GLY A 81 -0.75 1.76 -27.16
C GLY A 81 -1.17 3.15 -27.62
N PHE A 82 -0.25 4.13 -27.54
CA PHE A 82 -0.54 5.52 -27.91
C PHE A 82 0.68 6.17 -28.59
N SER A 83 0.60 6.40 -29.90
CA SER A 83 1.75 6.86 -30.70
C SER A 83 2.26 8.25 -30.28
N ASP A 84 1.36 9.17 -29.93
CA ASP A 84 1.76 10.52 -29.49
C ASP A 84 2.40 10.53 -28.10
N LEU A 85 2.41 9.40 -27.39
CA LEU A 85 3.10 9.21 -26.12
C LEU A 85 4.35 8.34 -26.26
N TYR A 86 4.82 8.09 -27.49
CA TYR A 86 6.03 7.32 -27.73
C TYR A 86 7.22 7.92 -26.97
N GLY A 87 8.03 7.05 -26.36
CA GLY A 87 9.10 7.42 -25.42
C GLY A 87 8.67 7.39 -23.94
N THR A 88 7.36 7.35 -23.65
CA THR A 88 6.80 7.02 -22.33
C THR A 88 6.45 5.54 -22.21
N ARG A 89 6.11 5.08 -21.01
CA ARG A 89 5.53 3.77 -20.72
C ARG A 89 4.69 3.84 -19.45
N ASN A 90 3.80 2.88 -19.24
CA ASN A 90 2.90 2.85 -18.08
C ASN A 90 2.22 4.22 -17.86
N PHE A 91 1.81 4.87 -18.95
CA PHE A 91 1.23 6.21 -18.87
C PHE A 91 -0.18 6.14 -18.29
N ARG A 92 -0.45 6.86 -17.20
CA ARG A 92 -1.72 6.84 -16.46
C ARG A 92 -2.12 8.24 -16.03
N THR A 93 -3.43 8.45 -15.90
CA THR A 93 -3.98 9.67 -15.30
C THR A 93 -3.81 9.65 -13.78
N ILE A 94 -3.41 10.78 -13.21
CA ILE A 94 -3.51 11.05 -11.77
C ILE A 94 -4.70 11.97 -11.55
N LEU A 95 -4.72 13.09 -12.27
CA LEU A 95 -5.76 14.11 -12.25
C LEU A 95 -6.03 14.53 -13.71
N HIS A 96 -7.29 14.43 -14.16
CA HIS A 96 -7.70 14.78 -15.53
C HIS A 96 -7.24 16.18 -15.88
N GLY A 97 -6.50 16.30 -16.98
CA GLY A 97 -5.99 17.59 -17.49
C GLY A 97 -4.89 18.26 -16.68
N VAL A 98 -4.51 17.70 -15.52
CA VAL A 98 -3.62 18.36 -14.55
C VAL A 98 -2.33 17.58 -14.34
N ALA A 99 -2.43 16.27 -14.11
CA ALA A 99 -1.24 15.48 -13.78
C ALA A 99 -1.37 14.04 -14.27
N TYR A 100 -0.29 13.56 -14.88
CA TYR A 100 -0.14 12.22 -15.40
C TYR A 100 1.14 11.61 -14.86
N ARG A 101 1.20 10.28 -14.82
CA ARG A 101 2.40 9.55 -14.47
C ARG A 101 2.79 8.54 -15.52
N GLY A 102 4.06 8.13 -15.46
CA GLY A 102 4.52 6.94 -16.15
C GLY A 102 5.99 6.70 -15.93
N GLY A 103 6.61 6.02 -16.88
CA GLY A 103 8.02 5.65 -16.89
C GLY A 103 8.78 6.21 -18.08
N GLY A 104 10.11 6.16 -17.98
CA GLY A 104 11.02 6.38 -19.09
C GLY A 104 11.28 5.09 -19.86
N ASN A 105 10.90 5.04 -21.14
CA ASN A 105 11.15 3.88 -21.98
C ASN A 105 12.49 4.01 -22.70
N ASN A 106 13.57 3.43 -22.17
CA ASN A 106 14.87 3.40 -22.88
C ASN A 106 15.22 2.01 -23.46
N TYR A 107 14.75 0.93 -22.83
CA TYR A 107 15.07 -0.44 -23.24
C TYR A 107 14.24 -0.95 -24.44
N TYR A 108 12.97 -0.56 -24.54
CA TYR A 108 12.06 -0.95 -25.62
C TYR A 108 11.91 0.13 -26.70
N HIS A 109 12.81 1.12 -26.69
CA HIS A 109 12.80 2.22 -27.63
C HIS A 109 13.10 1.72 -29.06
N ASN A 110 12.33 2.11 -30.07
CA ASN A 110 12.51 1.62 -31.45
C ASN A 110 13.75 2.22 -32.12
N GLU A 111 13.93 3.53 -31.98
CA GLU A 111 15.06 4.29 -32.56
C GLU A 111 16.02 4.73 -31.47
N ASN A 112 17.33 4.84 -31.74
CA ASN A 112 18.29 5.38 -30.74
C ASN A 112 18.23 4.68 -29.37
N LYS A 113 18.11 3.34 -29.36
CA LYS A 113 18.21 2.52 -28.13
C LYS A 113 19.45 2.93 -27.35
N ARG A 114 19.24 3.34 -26.10
CA ARG A 114 20.31 3.76 -25.21
C ARG A 114 20.41 2.78 -24.06
N ASP A 115 21.62 2.65 -23.54
CA ASP A 115 21.82 1.98 -22.25
C ASP A 115 20.90 2.60 -21.21
N ASN A 116 20.49 1.79 -20.26
CA ASN A 116 19.45 2.10 -19.31
C ASN A 116 19.80 3.31 -18.42
N LYS A 117 19.50 4.51 -18.91
CA LYS A 117 19.56 5.79 -18.21
C LYS A 117 18.17 6.13 -17.70
N ASN A 118 18.07 6.89 -16.62
CA ASN A 118 16.78 7.12 -15.97
C ASN A 118 16.07 8.46 -16.28
N PRO A 119 16.56 9.39 -17.10
CA PRO A 119 15.71 10.42 -17.70
C PRO A 119 14.92 9.90 -18.92
N LEU A 120 13.78 10.56 -19.23
CA LEU A 120 13.04 10.38 -20.48
C LEU A 120 13.92 10.55 -21.72
N PRO A 121 13.60 9.84 -22.81
CA PRO A 121 14.24 10.07 -24.08
C PRO A 121 13.79 11.40 -24.72
N ASN A 122 14.62 11.97 -25.61
CA ASN A 122 14.40 13.32 -26.15
C ASN A 122 13.12 13.44 -26.99
N ASP A 123 12.80 12.40 -27.74
CA ASP A 123 11.54 12.26 -28.46
C ASP A 123 10.34 12.10 -27.50
N GLY A 124 10.48 11.33 -26.42
CA GLY A 124 9.47 11.30 -25.35
C GLY A 124 9.21 12.68 -24.74
N LEU A 125 10.27 13.44 -24.44
CA LEU A 125 10.16 14.82 -23.99
C LEU A 125 9.53 15.73 -25.06
N LYS A 126 9.91 15.55 -26.32
CA LYS A 126 9.38 16.34 -27.44
C LYS A 126 7.89 16.08 -27.65
N ASN A 127 7.47 14.83 -27.57
CA ASN A 127 6.08 14.40 -27.69
C ASN A 127 5.22 15.00 -26.58
N LEU A 128 5.69 14.97 -25.33
CA LEU A 128 5.01 15.67 -24.23
C LEU A 128 4.92 17.19 -24.45
N ALA A 129 5.99 17.81 -24.95
CA ALA A 129 5.98 19.24 -25.29
C ALA A 129 5.04 19.56 -26.48
N ASP A 130 4.92 18.66 -27.46
CA ASP A 130 3.97 18.77 -28.57
C ASP A 130 2.53 18.68 -28.08
N LEU A 131 2.28 17.84 -27.07
CA LEU A 131 1.01 17.72 -26.35
C LEU A 131 0.77 18.84 -25.32
N LYS A 132 1.62 19.87 -25.28
CA LYS A 132 1.46 21.05 -24.41
C LYS A 132 1.50 20.73 -22.90
N PHE A 133 2.25 19.71 -22.49
CA PHE A 133 2.60 19.55 -21.07
C PHE A 133 3.43 20.75 -20.60
N GLU A 134 3.13 21.26 -19.41
CA GLU A 134 3.86 22.38 -18.83
C GLU A 134 5.24 21.93 -18.36
N ALA A 135 5.28 20.78 -17.68
CA ALA A 135 6.51 20.23 -17.17
C ALA A 135 6.51 18.70 -17.14
N ALA A 136 7.70 18.13 -17.31
CA ALA A 136 8.01 16.79 -16.89
C ALA A 136 8.85 16.82 -15.60
N VAL A 137 8.70 15.82 -14.74
CA VAL A 137 9.48 15.70 -13.50
C VAL A 137 10.04 14.31 -13.36
N TYR A 138 11.36 14.24 -13.28
CA TYR A 138 12.13 13.04 -13.05
C TYR A 138 12.32 12.77 -11.55
N LEU A 139 11.78 11.66 -11.08
CA LEU A 139 11.61 11.38 -9.65
C LEU A 139 12.79 10.64 -8.99
N TYR A 140 14.03 10.80 -9.48
CA TYR A 140 15.22 10.32 -8.77
C TYR A 140 16.24 11.44 -8.57
N SER A 141 17.05 11.30 -7.52
CA SER A 141 18.09 12.26 -7.15
C SER A 141 19.39 12.14 -7.97
N THR A 142 19.50 11.18 -8.88
CA THR A 142 20.72 10.91 -9.67
C THR A 142 20.40 10.64 -11.13
N ASN A 143 21.42 10.71 -12.00
CA ASN A 143 21.35 10.40 -13.43
C ASN A 143 20.59 11.42 -14.29
N PHE A 144 20.49 12.68 -13.87
CA PHE A 144 19.82 13.75 -14.63
C PHE A 144 20.78 14.68 -15.38
N GLU A 145 22.08 14.56 -15.14
CA GLU A 145 23.09 15.53 -15.58
C GLU A 145 23.17 15.68 -17.10
N THR A 146 22.76 14.65 -17.84
CA THR A 146 22.75 14.65 -19.31
C THR A 146 21.37 14.93 -19.91
N ALA A 147 20.34 15.12 -19.08
CA ALA A 147 19.00 15.45 -19.54
C ALA A 147 18.91 16.96 -19.85
N PRO A 148 18.15 17.36 -20.89
CA PRO A 148 17.89 18.76 -21.11
C PRO A 148 16.99 19.30 -20.00
N SER A 149 17.16 20.57 -19.60
CA SER A 149 16.29 21.20 -18.59
C SER A 149 14.98 21.73 -19.18
N THR A 150 14.88 21.82 -20.51
CA THR A 150 13.68 22.25 -21.25
C THR A 150 13.58 21.50 -22.57
N MET A 151 12.38 21.38 -23.12
CA MET A 151 12.15 20.81 -24.44
C MET A 151 11.18 21.68 -25.23
N ARG A 152 11.53 22.01 -26.47
CA ARG A 152 10.66 22.77 -27.37
C ARG A 152 9.90 21.82 -28.30
N GLY A 153 8.57 21.89 -28.24
CA GLY A 153 7.69 21.22 -29.20
C GLY A 153 7.68 21.91 -30.56
N SER A 154 7.15 21.22 -31.56
CA SER A 154 6.94 21.66 -32.95
C SER A 154 6.07 22.91 -33.07
N SER A 155 5.12 23.07 -32.15
CA SER A 155 4.26 24.26 -32.06
C SER A 155 4.93 25.48 -31.41
N GLY A 156 6.20 25.35 -30.99
CA GLY A 156 6.94 26.37 -30.27
C GLY A 156 6.74 26.38 -28.76
N HIS A 157 5.82 25.55 -28.22
CA HIS A 157 5.65 25.34 -26.77
C HIS A 157 6.96 24.88 -26.13
N VAL A 158 7.26 25.39 -24.94
CA VAL A 158 8.45 24.98 -24.18
C VAL A 158 7.97 24.32 -22.90
N MET A 159 8.31 23.05 -22.75
CA MET A 159 8.06 22.28 -21.54
C MET A 159 9.33 22.28 -20.68
N ASP A 160 9.19 22.54 -19.39
CA ASP A 160 10.30 22.42 -18.44
C ASP A 160 10.54 20.95 -18.05
N TYR A 161 11.78 20.61 -17.71
CA TYR A 161 12.13 19.28 -17.22
C TYR A 161 12.93 19.36 -15.92
N TYR A 162 12.28 18.93 -14.84
CA TYR A 162 12.79 19.05 -13.47
C TYR A 162 13.30 17.72 -12.93
N GLN A 163 14.24 17.80 -11.98
CA GLN A 163 14.66 16.68 -11.13
C GLN A 163 14.20 16.93 -9.70
N ILE A 164 13.15 16.24 -9.26
CA ILE A 164 12.59 16.36 -7.91
C ILE A 164 12.24 14.95 -7.45
N SER A 165 12.92 14.43 -6.42
CA SER A 165 12.81 13.00 -6.11
C SER A 165 11.47 12.62 -5.48
N GLY A 166 10.85 13.55 -4.75
CA GLY A 166 9.66 13.30 -3.92
C GLY A 166 9.96 12.56 -2.62
N ASN A 167 11.23 12.29 -2.29
CA ASN A 167 11.59 11.54 -1.08
C ASN A 167 11.71 12.41 0.17
N SER A 168 11.97 13.70 0.01
CA SER A 168 12.01 14.67 1.10
C SER A 168 10.63 15.34 1.26
N LYS A 169 10.38 15.93 2.43
CA LYS A 169 9.15 16.73 2.64
C LYS A 169 9.09 17.93 1.70
N ASP A 170 10.24 18.57 1.45
CA ASP A 170 10.34 19.73 0.58
C ASP A 170 10.10 19.36 -0.89
N ASP A 171 10.68 18.24 -1.35
CA ASP A 171 10.44 17.72 -2.70
C ASP A 171 8.95 17.41 -2.91
N MET A 172 8.34 16.70 -1.96
CA MET A 172 6.91 16.36 -2.06
C MET A 172 6.04 17.61 -2.02
N ARG A 173 6.41 18.59 -1.19
CA ARG A 173 5.72 19.89 -1.13
C ARG A 173 5.81 20.63 -2.46
N SER A 174 6.98 20.70 -3.10
CA SER A 174 7.13 21.32 -4.41
C SER A 174 6.29 20.62 -5.48
N LEU A 175 6.22 19.29 -5.48
CA LEU A 175 5.36 18.54 -6.40
C LEU A 175 3.87 18.85 -6.21
N LEU A 176 3.43 18.98 -4.95
CA LEU A 176 2.06 19.38 -4.61
C LEU A 176 1.76 20.82 -5.03
N GLU A 177 2.70 21.75 -4.84
CA GLU A 177 2.56 23.15 -5.26
C GLU A 177 2.49 23.29 -6.78
N MET A 178 3.39 22.62 -7.51
CA MET A 178 3.35 22.58 -8.98
C MET A 178 2.01 22.03 -9.48
N THR A 179 1.53 20.95 -8.85
CA THR A 179 0.23 20.36 -9.23
C THR A 179 -0.91 21.33 -8.93
N HIS A 180 -0.88 21.99 -7.78
CA HIS A 180 -1.87 23.00 -7.41
C HIS A 180 -1.87 24.20 -8.36
N GLU A 181 -0.70 24.67 -8.82
CA GLU A 181 -0.62 25.73 -9.83
C GLU A 181 -1.27 25.30 -11.15
N SER A 182 -1.00 24.08 -11.62
CA SER A 182 -1.64 23.51 -12.82
C SER A 182 -3.17 23.37 -12.65
N ILE A 183 -3.67 23.11 -11.44
CA ILE A 183 -5.12 23.09 -11.16
C ILE A 183 -5.71 24.51 -11.24
N MET A 184 -5.02 25.49 -10.69
CA MET A 184 -5.55 26.85 -10.50
C MET A 184 -5.36 27.75 -11.72
N ASN A 185 -4.50 27.36 -12.67
CA ASN A 185 -4.19 28.15 -13.86
C ASN A 185 -4.54 27.39 -15.15
N PRO A 186 -5.64 27.74 -15.85
CA PRO A 186 -6.08 27.06 -17.06
C PRO A 186 -5.14 27.22 -18.26
N ASP A 187 -4.23 28.19 -18.23
CA ASP A 187 -3.23 28.40 -19.28
C ASP A 187 -2.02 27.47 -19.11
N GLN A 188 -1.85 26.85 -17.94
CA GLN A 188 -0.76 25.91 -17.68
C GLN A 188 -1.14 24.50 -18.11
N GLY A 189 -0.26 23.88 -18.89
CA GLY A 189 -0.38 22.48 -19.25
C GLY A 189 -0.27 21.52 -18.06
N PRO A 190 -0.55 20.22 -18.28
CA PRO A 190 -0.40 19.21 -17.26
C PRO A 190 1.05 18.91 -16.92
N LEU A 191 1.25 18.27 -15.77
CA LEU A 191 2.53 17.72 -15.33
C LEU A 191 2.66 16.24 -15.73
N TYR A 192 3.86 15.83 -16.16
CA TYR A 192 4.20 14.42 -16.34
C TYR A 192 5.24 13.97 -15.31
N LEU A 193 4.80 13.16 -14.34
CA LEU A 193 5.61 12.68 -13.22
C LEU A 193 6.12 11.28 -13.51
N HIS A 194 7.43 11.10 -13.62
CA HIS A 194 7.97 9.82 -14.08
C HIS A 194 9.12 9.27 -13.25
N CYS A 195 9.17 7.94 -13.23
CA CYS A 195 10.31 7.18 -12.74
C CYS A 195 10.77 6.23 -13.84
N TRP A 196 11.53 5.20 -13.51
CA TRP A 196 12.04 4.32 -14.56
C TRP A 196 10.93 3.50 -15.26
N ASN A 197 10.25 2.60 -14.53
CA ASN A 197 9.18 1.77 -15.12
C ASN A 197 7.79 2.41 -15.04
N GLY A 198 7.66 3.48 -14.26
CA GLY A 198 6.38 4.12 -13.98
C GLY A 198 5.54 3.48 -12.88
N TRP A 199 6.12 2.60 -12.07
CA TRP A 199 5.42 1.89 -10.98
C TRP A 199 5.62 2.54 -9.61
N HIS A 200 6.86 2.56 -9.12
CA HIS A 200 7.11 2.78 -7.69
C HIS A 200 7.07 4.25 -7.30
N GLN A 201 8.02 5.05 -7.78
CA GLN A 201 8.18 6.43 -7.31
C GLN A 201 7.10 7.35 -7.90
N SER A 202 6.80 7.24 -9.19
CA SER A 202 5.70 8.00 -9.79
C SER A 202 4.36 7.56 -9.24
N GLY A 203 4.17 6.27 -8.94
CA GLY A 203 2.98 5.82 -8.22
C GLY A 203 2.88 6.33 -6.80
N TYR A 204 4.00 6.42 -6.07
CA TYR A 204 4.03 6.98 -4.73
C TYR A 204 3.56 8.45 -4.73
N VAL A 205 4.16 9.27 -5.59
CA VAL A 205 3.77 10.67 -5.73
C VAL A 205 2.30 10.78 -6.15
N SER A 206 1.85 9.94 -7.09
CA SER A 206 0.46 9.94 -7.54
C SER A 206 -0.54 9.60 -6.42
N ALA A 207 -0.21 8.63 -5.57
CA ALA A 207 -1.02 8.33 -4.38
C ALA A 207 -1.14 9.55 -3.48
N VAL A 208 -0.02 10.26 -3.23
CA VAL A 208 -0.01 11.48 -2.41
C VAL A 208 -0.83 12.61 -3.05
N LEU A 209 -0.73 12.82 -4.37
CA LEU A 209 -1.54 13.81 -5.08
C LEU A 209 -3.04 13.50 -5.01
N LEU A 210 -3.43 12.24 -5.20
CA LEU A 210 -4.82 11.80 -5.06
C LEU A 210 -5.34 11.99 -3.62
N ARG A 211 -4.50 11.71 -2.62
CA ARG A 211 -4.84 12.00 -1.21
C ARG A 211 -5.00 13.49 -0.94
N GLN A 212 -4.16 14.34 -1.54
CA GLN A 212 -4.24 15.79 -1.40
C GLN A 212 -5.48 16.38 -2.07
N PHE A 213 -5.71 16.06 -3.35
CA PHE A 213 -6.66 16.78 -4.20
C PHE A 213 -7.97 16.05 -4.42
N CYS A 214 -7.97 14.71 -4.32
CA CYS A 214 -9.18 13.87 -4.48
C CYS A 214 -9.71 13.32 -3.15
N GLY A 215 -9.04 13.59 -2.04
CA GLY A 215 -9.53 13.24 -0.71
C GLY A 215 -9.42 11.76 -0.36
N LEU A 216 -8.55 11.01 -1.04
CA LEU A 216 -8.31 9.60 -0.71
C LEU A 216 -7.81 9.46 0.73
N SER A 217 -8.35 8.45 1.42
CA SER A 217 -7.85 7.95 2.69
C SER A 217 -6.44 7.33 2.56
N ALA A 218 -5.83 6.99 3.69
CA ALA A 218 -4.53 6.34 3.72
C ALA A 218 -4.57 4.97 3.05
N GLU A 219 -5.66 4.26 3.28
CA GLU A 219 -5.94 2.93 2.77
C GLU A 219 -6.18 2.98 1.26
N GLU A 220 -7.04 3.89 0.78
CA GLU A 220 -7.29 4.07 -0.66
C GLU A 220 -6.02 4.49 -1.41
N GLY A 221 -5.22 5.38 -0.83
CA GLY A 221 -3.93 5.77 -1.41
C GLY A 221 -2.95 4.60 -1.52
N LEU A 222 -2.87 3.76 -0.48
CA LEU A 222 -2.03 2.56 -0.48
C LEU A 222 -2.55 1.52 -1.49
N GLN A 223 -3.86 1.33 -1.56
CA GLN A 223 -4.50 0.42 -2.50
C GLN A 223 -4.28 0.86 -3.95
N TYR A 224 -4.46 2.15 -4.25
CA TYR A 224 -4.11 2.73 -5.54
C TYR A 224 -2.66 2.38 -5.92
N TRP A 225 -1.72 2.56 -4.99
CA TRP A 225 -0.32 2.24 -5.25
C TRP A 225 -0.11 0.75 -5.53
N ASN A 226 -0.67 -0.13 -4.71
CA ASN A 226 -0.56 -1.57 -4.88
C ASN A 226 -1.12 -2.03 -6.22
N ASN A 227 -2.32 -1.57 -6.60
CA ASN A 227 -3.01 -1.96 -7.83
C ASN A 227 -2.27 -1.47 -9.08
N ASN A 228 -1.60 -0.32 -9.00
CA ASN A 228 -0.94 0.32 -10.14
C ASN A 228 0.57 0.07 -10.21
N THR A 229 1.06 -1.01 -9.60
CA THR A 229 2.45 -1.48 -9.70
C THR A 229 2.61 -2.72 -10.58
N ASP A 230 1.53 -3.20 -11.21
CA ASP A 230 1.53 -4.37 -12.09
C ASP A 230 2.20 -5.60 -11.46
N THR A 231 1.85 -5.93 -10.21
CA THR A 231 2.41 -7.02 -9.36
C THR A 231 3.81 -6.77 -8.79
N TYR A 232 4.50 -5.68 -9.15
CA TYR A 232 5.81 -5.34 -8.63
C TYR A 232 5.75 -4.55 -7.31
N ASN A 233 4.95 -4.99 -6.34
CA ASN A 233 4.76 -4.32 -5.04
C ASN A 233 5.31 -5.09 -3.83
N ASN A 234 5.98 -6.22 -4.05
CA ASN A 234 6.63 -6.98 -2.98
C ASN A 234 7.73 -6.15 -2.31
N GLY A 235 7.66 -6.00 -0.99
CA GLY A 235 8.54 -5.10 -0.22
C GLY A 235 8.05 -3.64 -0.20
N TYR A 236 8.99 -2.69 -0.30
CA TYR A 236 8.76 -1.24 -0.34
C TYR A 236 8.07 -0.61 0.89
N THR A 237 8.32 -1.14 2.09
CA THR A 237 7.75 -0.66 3.37
C THR A 237 7.88 0.86 3.54
N ARG A 238 9.02 1.46 3.14
CA ARG A 238 9.20 2.92 3.19
C ARG A 238 8.14 3.67 2.40
N ILE A 239 7.83 3.24 1.18
CA ILE A 239 6.85 3.90 0.32
C ILE A 239 5.44 3.67 0.88
N LYS A 240 5.12 2.44 1.26
CA LYS A 240 3.80 2.09 1.83
C LYS A 240 3.50 2.94 3.07
N ASN A 241 4.45 3.01 4.01
CA ASN A 241 4.33 3.85 5.20
C ASN A 241 4.24 5.33 4.83
N ALA A 242 5.09 5.83 3.91
CA ALA A 242 5.04 7.24 3.51
C ALA A 242 3.69 7.64 2.87
N ILE A 243 3.07 6.74 2.10
CA ILE A 243 1.71 6.96 1.59
C ILE A 243 0.73 7.07 2.74
N GLN A 244 0.76 6.13 3.70
CA GLN A 244 -0.18 6.07 4.81
C GLN A 244 -0.03 7.27 5.76
N ASP A 245 1.21 7.63 6.08
CA ASP A 245 1.58 8.70 7.02
C ASP A 245 1.33 10.10 6.45
N PHE A 246 1.18 10.24 5.13
CA PHE A 246 0.93 11.53 4.49
C PHE A 246 -0.36 12.18 5.01
N GLN A 247 -0.26 13.48 5.32
CA GLN A 247 -1.38 14.32 5.75
C GLN A 247 -1.58 15.47 4.75
N PRO A 248 -2.81 15.67 4.20
CA PRO A 248 -3.07 16.75 3.26
C PRO A 248 -2.81 18.15 3.82
N TYR A 249 -2.14 18.97 3.02
CA TYR A 249 -1.86 20.37 3.30
C TYR A 249 -3.13 21.21 3.15
N GLN A 250 -3.44 22.01 4.17
CA GLN A 250 -4.69 22.77 4.23
C GLN A 250 -4.68 23.98 3.29
N ASP A 251 -3.50 24.53 3.02
CA ASP A 251 -3.28 25.67 2.14
C ASP A 251 -3.26 25.31 0.65
N LEU A 252 -3.22 24.01 0.31
CA LEU A 252 -3.33 23.49 -1.06
C LEU A 252 -4.69 22.83 -1.32
N LYS A 253 -5.72 23.23 -0.59
CA LYS A 253 -7.07 22.71 -0.79
C LYS A 253 -7.73 23.32 -2.02
N VAL A 254 -8.40 22.47 -2.79
CA VAL A 254 -9.22 22.85 -3.94
C VAL A 254 -10.71 22.77 -3.60
N SER A 255 -11.54 23.49 -4.36
CA SER A 255 -12.99 23.45 -4.15
C SER A 255 -13.57 22.08 -4.53
N GLY A 256 -14.70 21.69 -3.91
CA GLY A 256 -15.36 20.42 -4.23
C GLY A 256 -15.86 20.32 -5.68
N GLN A 257 -16.04 21.44 -6.37
CA GLN A 257 -16.38 21.45 -7.79
C GLN A 257 -15.16 21.15 -8.66
N VAL A 258 -14.02 21.80 -8.39
CA VAL A 258 -12.76 21.53 -9.10
C VAL A 258 -12.36 20.07 -8.90
N GLN A 259 -12.43 19.59 -7.66
CA GLN A 259 -12.19 18.19 -7.31
C GLN A 259 -13.01 17.21 -8.18
N LYS A 260 -14.31 17.46 -8.39
CA LYS A 260 -15.16 16.59 -9.22
C LYS A 260 -14.76 16.56 -10.69
N GLU A 261 -14.20 17.65 -11.22
CA GLU A 261 -13.80 17.73 -12.63
C GLU A 261 -12.44 17.05 -12.87
N ILE A 262 -11.49 17.22 -11.95
CA ILE A 262 -10.12 16.70 -12.11
C ILE A 262 -9.94 15.27 -11.62
N CYS A 263 -10.77 14.79 -10.68
CA CYS A 263 -10.56 13.48 -10.09
C CYS A 263 -11.07 12.36 -11.02
N PRO A 264 -10.20 11.40 -11.39
CA PRO A 264 -10.61 10.24 -12.17
C PRO A 264 -11.52 9.31 -11.38
N CYS A 265 -12.24 8.41 -12.09
CA CYS A 265 -12.91 7.34 -11.39
C CYS A 265 -11.88 6.47 -10.68
N MET A 266 -12.19 6.18 -9.42
CA MET A 266 -11.72 4.98 -8.78
C MET A 266 -12.77 3.97 -9.18
N ASN A 267 -12.51 3.11 -10.18
CA ASN A 267 -13.46 2.05 -10.50
C ASN A 267 -13.84 1.40 -9.18
N SER A 268 -15.14 1.28 -8.95
CA SER A 268 -15.71 0.89 -7.65
C SER A 268 -14.81 -0.14 -7.00
N MET A 269 -14.34 0.18 -5.80
CA MET A 269 -13.79 -0.80 -4.87
C MET A 269 -14.90 -1.79 -4.42
N GLU A 270 -15.85 -2.12 -5.30
CA GLU A 270 -16.50 -3.41 -5.32
C GLU A 270 -15.39 -4.41 -5.60
N VAL A 271 -15.04 -5.10 -4.54
CA VAL A 271 -14.10 -6.18 -4.52
C VAL A 271 -14.70 -7.35 -5.33
N SER A 272 -14.71 -7.25 -6.66
CA SER A 272 -14.67 -8.42 -7.53
C SER A 272 -13.22 -8.89 -7.56
N VAL A 273 -12.80 -9.53 -6.47
CA VAL A 273 -11.58 -10.33 -6.48
C VAL A 273 -11.92 -11.54 -7.34
N GLU A 274 -11.60 -11.47 -8.62
CA GLU A 274 -11.17 -12.68 -9.30
C GLU A 274 -9.89 -13.11 -8.59
N ILE A 275 -10.03 -14.14 -7.77
CA ILE A 275 -8.93 -14.70 -6.99
C ILE A 275 -7.92 -15.25 -8.00
N ASP A 276 -6.74 -14.62 -8.07
CA ASP A 276 -5.58 -15.24 -8.71
C ASP A 276 -5.34 -16.60 -8.04
N ASP A 277 -5.39 -17.68 -8.82
CA ASP A 277 -5.14 -19.05 -8.35
C ASP A 277 -3.86 -19.14 -7.50
N ALA A 278 -2.87 -18.27 -7.75
CA ALA A 278 -1.65 -18.19 -6.95
C ALA A 278 -1.88 -17.62 -5.54
N VAL A 279 -2.76 -16.61 -5.40
CA VAL A 279 -3.19 -16.06 -4.11
C VAL A 279 -4.07 -17.06 -3.36
N GLN A 280 -4.98 -17.75 -4.05
CA GLN A 280 -5.80 -18.82 -3.46
C GLN A 280 -4.93 -19.95 -2.91
N LYS A 281 -3.94 -20.39 -3.69
CA LYS A 281 -2.97 -21.43 -3.29
C LYS A 281 -2.06 -20.95 -2.16
N LYS A 282 -1.69 -19.67 -2.13
CA LYS A 282 -0.89 -19.08 -1.05
C LYS A 282 -1.68 -18.98 0.25
N LEU A 283 -2.97 -18.60 0.23
CA LEU A 283 -3.84 -18.60 1.41
C LEU A 283 -4.12 -20.03 1.91
N GLN A 284 -4.38 -20.98 1.01
CA GLN A 284 -4.53 -22.40 1.38
C GLN A 284 -3.26 -22.97 2.02
N ASN A 285 -2.08 -22.62 1.50
CA ASN A 285 -0.79 -23.04 2.08
C ASN A 285 -0.44 -22.30 3.40
N THR A 286 -1.02 -21.11 3.63
CA THR A 286 -0.82 -20.33 4.87
C THR A 286 -1.50 -20.99 6.07
N LEU A 287 -2.58 -21.75 5.83
CA LEU A 287 -3.37 -22.41 6.86
C LEU A 287 -2.79 -23.76 7.33
N MET A 288 -1.87 -24.35 6.56
CA MET A 288 -1.22 -25.62 6.89
C MET A 288 0.24 -25.62 6.42
N VAL A 289 1.12 -25.01 7.22
CA VAL A 289 2.57 -25.07 6.97
C VAL A 289 3.13 -26.35 7.58
N LYS A 290 3.83 -27.16 6.77
CA LYS A 290 4.42 -28.44 7.17
C LYS A 290 5.92 -28.33 7.31
N VAL A 291 6.44 -28.62 8.50
CA VAL A 291 7.89 -28.63 8.76
C VAL A 291 8.36 -30.06 8.97
N PRO A 292 9.28 -30.60 8.15
CA PRO A 292 9.78 -31.96 8.30
C PRO A 292 10.70 -32.10 9.54
N PHE A 293 10.66 -33.28 10.18
CA PHE A 293 11.53 -33.63 11.32
C PHE A 293 12.27 -34.96 11.13
N GLU A 294 13.51 -34.99 11.60
CA GLU A 294 14.36 -36.18 11.59
C GLU A 294 13.84 -37.31 12.50
N SER A 295 14.21 -38.54 12.17
CA SER A 295 13.81 -39.72 12.95
C SER A 295 14.38 -39.65 14.38
N ASN A 296 13.55 -39.99 15.39
CA ASN A 296 13.90 -39.98 16.82
C ASN A 296 14.51 -38.67 17.36
N SER A 297 14.36 -37.55 16.65
CA SER A 297 14.90 -36.25 17.06
C SER A 297 13.80 -35.22 17.26
N SER A 298 13.95 -34.37 18.27
CA SER A 298 13.14 -33.15 18.45
C SER A 298 13.90 -31.88 18.04
N ALA A 299 15.09 -32.01 17.47
CA ALA A 299 15.90 -30.84 17.07
C ALA A 299 15.35 -30.19 15.79
N ILE A 300 15.30 -28.86 15.77
CA ILE A 300 14.98 -28.10 14.55
C ILE A 300 16.22 -28.09 13.66
N THR A 301 16.09 -28.58 12.43
CA THR A 301 17.19 -28.53 11.44
C THR A 301 17.29 -27.14 10.81
N PRO A 302 18.42 -26.75 10.21
CA PRO A 302 18.54 -25.47 9.49
C PRO A 302 17.48 -25.25 8.40
N GLY A 303 17.08 -26.30 7.68
CA GLY A 303 16.02 -26.21 6.67
C GLY A 303 14.62 -26.05 7.29
N SER A 304 14.39 -26.70 8.44
CA SER A 304 13.17 -26.51 9.23
C SER A 304 13.08 -25.09 9.81
N LEU A 305 14.20 -24.49 10.22
CA LEU A 305 14.27 -23.11 10.70
C LEU A 305 13.82 -22.11 9.63
N THR A 306 14.26 -22.26 8.38
CA THR A 306 13.88 -21.34 7.29
C THR A 306 12.37 -21.29 7.08
N VAL A 307 11.68 -22.43 7.11
CA VAL A 307 10.21 -22.49 6.99
C VAL A 307 9.54 -21.85 8.21
N ILE A 308 10.09 -22.06 9.41
CA ILE A 308 9.58 -21.46 10.65
C ILE A 308 9.80 -19.93 10.64
N ASP A 309 10.93 -19.44 10.13
CA ASP A 309 11.27 -18.03 10.01
C ASP A 309 10.32 -17.29 9.06
N GLU A 310 10.01 -17.89 7.91
CA GLU A 310 8.99 -17.36 6.99
C GLU A 310 7.62 -17.27 7.67
N TYR A 311 7.27 -18.27 8.49
CA TYR A 311 6.04 -18.26 9.26
C TYR A 311 6.06 -17.22 10.39
N ILE A 312 7.20 -16.98 11.04
CA ILE A 312 7.37 -15.92 12.04
C ILE A 312 7.11 -14.54 11.43
N VAL A 313 7.63 -14.26 10.23
CA VAL A 313 7.37 -13.01 9.52
C VAL A 313 5.86 -12.84 9.31
N LEU A 314 5.18 -13.90 8.86
CA LEU A 314 3.74 -13.90 8.67
C LEU A 314 2.97 -13.64 9.97
N LEU A 315 3.34 -14.27 11.09
CA LEU A 315 2.71 -14.06 12.40
C LEU A 315 2.98 -12.66 12.99
N LYS A 316 4.13 -12.06 12.66
CA LYS A 316 4.48 -10.68 13.05
C LYS A 316 3.66 -9.65 12.25
N GLU A 317 3.46 -9.90 10.96
CA GLU A 317 2.63 -9.05 10.09
C GLU A 317 1.13 -9.20 10.39
N ASN A 318 0.70 -10.40 10.78
CA ASN A 318 -0.71 -10.73 11.03
C ASN A 318 -0.94 -11.03 12.51
N LYS A 319 -0.91 -9.98 13.34
CA LYS A 319 -1.03 -10.10 14.81
C LYS A 319 -2.35 -10.67 15.33
N PHE A 320 -3.32 -10.83 14.45
CA PHE A 320 -4.65 -11.33 14.78
C PHE A 320 -4.79 -12.84 14.60
N PHE A 321 -3.76 -13.57 14.15
CA PHE A 321 -3.82 -15.04 14.07
C PHE A 321 -3.56 -15.70 15.42
N ASP A 322 -4.47 -16.60 15.80
CA ASP A 322 -4.28 -17.61 16.84
C ASP A 322 -3.95 -18.94 16.17
N VAL A 323 -2.83 -19.55 16.58
CA VAL A 323 -2.25 -20.73 15.91
C VAL A 323 -1.99 -21.86 16.90
N GLU A 324 -2.43 -23.06 16.53
CA GLU A 324 -2.02 -24.31 17.17
C GLU A 324 -0.85 -24.93 16.41
N ILE A 325 0.25 -25.23 17.13
CA ILE A 325 1.36 -26.03 16.64
C ILE A 325 1.05 -27.51 16.89
N GLY A 326 0.72 -28.26 15.85
CA GLY A 326 0.46 -29.70 15.88
C GLY A 326 1.70 -30.52 15.59
N GLY A 327 2.10 -31.40 16.49
CA GLY A 327 3.23 -32.31 16.30
C GLY A 327 2.79 -33.72 15.92
N HIS A 328 3.45 -34.34 14.95
CA HIS A 328 3.14 -35.70 14.49
C HIS A 328 4.38 -36.61 14.49
N SER A 329 4.15 -37.90 14.75
CA SER A 329 5.15 -38.95 14.63
C SER A 329 4.84 -39.91 13.49
N SER A 330 5.81 -40.73 13.13
CA SER A 330 5.58 -41.90 12.28
C SER A 330 4.89 -43.03 13.05
N ALA A 331 4.31 -43.99 12.34
CA ALA A 331 3.63 -45.16 12.91
C ALA A 331 4.53 -46.21 13.60
N PRO A 332 5.81 -46.43 13.21
CA PRO A 332 6.66 -47.39 13.94
C PRO A 332 7.02 -46.87 15.32
N GLY A 333 6.99 -47.75 16.32
CA GLY A 333 7.42 -47.45 17.68
C GLY A 333 6.35 -47.78 18.72
N ASP A 334 6.59 -47.34 19.96
CA ASP A 334 5.59 -47.39 21.02
C ASP A 334 4.67 -46.17 20.92
N PHE A 335 3.35 -46.40 20.99
CA PHE A 335 2.31 -45.37 20.85
C PHE A 335 2.50 -44.22 21.85
N TYR A 336 2.81 -44.53 23.12
CA TYR A 336 3.01 -43.50 24.15
C TYR A 336 4.31 -42.73 23.92
N ALA A 337 5.38 -43.40 23.50
CA ALA A 337 6.63 -42.74 23.13
C ALA A 337 6.45 -41.79 21.94
N ASN A 338 5.68 -42.21 20.94
CA ASN A 338 5.33 -41.44 19.75
C ASN A 338 4.52 -40.19 20.11
N GLN A 339 3.53 -40.34 20.99
CA GLN A 339 2.77 -39.22 21.54
C GLN A 339 3.68 -38.21 22.26
N VAL A 340 4.50 -38.67 23.21
CA VAL A 340 5.40 -37.81 23.98
C VAL A 340 6.42 -37.10 23.09
N LEU A 341 6.96 -37.79 22.08
CA LEU A 341 7.92 -37.20 21.14
C LEU A 341 7.27 -36.10 20.30
N SER A 342 6.06 -36.34 19.80
CA SER A 342 5.33 -35.37 18.98
C SER A 342 4.98 -34.10 19.77
N GLU A 343 4.58 -34.25 21.04
CA GLU A 343 4.30 -33.15 21.97
C GLU A 343 5.56 -32.32 22.23
N LYS A 344 6.70 -32.99 22.49
CA LYS A 344 7.99 -32.33 22.71
C LYS A 344 8.43 -31.50 21.50
N ARG A 345 8.19 -31.99 20.28
CA ARG A 345 8.48 -31.25 19.04
C ARG A 345 7.61 -30.00 18.92
N ALA A 346 6.31 -30.15 19.11
CA ALA A 346 5.37 -29.04 19.03
C ALA A 346 5.70 -27.96 20.07
N LYS A 347 5.99 -28.38 21.30
CA LYS A 347 6.42 -27.49 22.38
C LYS A 347 7.72 -26.74 22.06
N LEU A 348 8.70 -27.41 21.46
CA LEU A 348 9.98 -26.79 21.14
C LEU A 348 9.83 -25.71 20.04
N VAL A 349 8.95 -25.92 19.06
CA VAL A 349 8.61 -24.89 18.07
C VAL A 349 7.82 -23.74 18.71
N TYR A 350 6.88 -24.04 19.61
CA TYR A 350 6.15 -23.04 20.40
C TYR A 350 7.11 -22.13 21.19
N GLU A 351 8.06 -22.73 21.93
CA GLU A 351 9.07 -21.99 22.69
C GLU A 351 9.96 -21.13 21.77
N TYR A 352 10.29 -21.63 20.57
CA TYR A 352 11.04 -20.88 19.57
C TYR A 352 10.27 -19.66 19.04
N LEU A 353 8.99 -19.80 18.68
CA LEU A 353 8.15 -18.69 18.23
C LEU A 353 8.03 -17.58 19.28
N ILE A 354 7.91 -17.95 20.57
CA ILE A 354 7.89 -16.99 21.68
C ILE A 354 9.23 -16.26 21.79
N ALA A 355 10.35 -16.99 21.71
CA ALA A 355 11.68 -16.39 21.75
C ALA A 355 11.90 -15.39 20.61
N GLU A 356 11.31 -15.66 19.44
CA GLU A 356 11.32 -14.79 18.27
C GLU A 356 10.31 -13.62 18.34
N GLY A 357 9.56 -13.51 19.45
CA GLY A 357 8.71 -12.36 19.77
C GLY A 357 7.25 -12.51 19.39
N ILE A 358 6.75 -13.73 19.15
CA ILE A 358 5.31 -13.98 19.02
C ILE A 358 4.68 -14.08 20.42
N GLU A 359 3.55 -13.40 20.61
CA GLU A 359 2.84 -13.36 21.90
C GLU A 359 2.32 -14.76 22.27
N SER A 360 2.64 -15.24 23.47
CA SER A 360 2.29 -16.59 23.93
C SER A 360 0.79 -16.87 23.95
N GLU A 361 -0.01 -15.81 24.10
CA GLU A 361 -1.47 -15.82 24.12
C GLU A 361 -2.07 -16.16 22.77
N ARG A 362 -1.29 -16.06 21.69
CA ARG A 362 -1.70 -16.38 20.31
C ARG A 362 -1.33 -17.80 19.90
N LEU A 363 -0.62 -18.52 20.76
CA LEU A 363 -0.03 -19.80 20.42
C LEU A 363 -0.54 -20.89 21.37
N THR A 364 -0.86 -22.04 20.81
CA THR A 364 -1.08 -23.28 21.56
C THR A 364 -0.26 -24.39 20.89
N TYR A 365 -0.02 -25.50 21.58
CA TYR A 365 0.64 -26.66 20.98
C TYR A 365 -0.01 -27.95 21.44
N ARG A 366 0.08 -28.98 20.58
CA ARG A 366 -0.42 -30.32 20.86
C ARG A 366 0.37 -31.36 20.09
N GLY A 367 0.71 -32.47 20.74
CA GLY A 367 1.15 -33.69 20.10
C GLY A 367 -0.04 -34.55 19.66
N TYR A 368 0.02 -35.08 18.45
CA TYR A 368 -0.95 -36.03 17.91
C TYR A 368 -0.38 -37.45 17.80
N GLY A 369 0.91 -37.64 18.05
CA GLY A 369 1.59 -38.92 17.87
C GLY A 369 1.32 -39.49 16.48
N GLU A 370 0.90 -40.75 16.44
CA GLU A 370 0.52 -41.48 15.24
C GLU A 370 -1.01 -41.49 14.98
N SER A 371 -1.81 -40.69 15.70
CA SER A 371 -3.27 -40.68 15.53
C SER A 371 -3.75 -40.03 14.22
N GLN A 372 -2.89 -39.23 13.57
CA GLN A 372 -3.17 -38.48 12.35
C GLN A 372 -2.08 -38.69 11.29
N LEU A 373 -1.90 -39.95 10.87
CA LEU A 373 -0.99 -40.32 9.78
C LEU A 373 -1.55 -39.84 8.44
N LEU A 374 -0.70 -39.18 7.65
CA LEU A 374 -1.00 -38.85 6.25
C LEU A 374 -0.81 -40.05 5.33
N ASP A 375 0.08 -40.96 5.70
CA ASP A 375 0.37 -42.17 4.94
C ASP A 375 0.49 -43.36 5.90
N ILE A 376 -0.49 -44.26 5.85
CA ILE A 376 -0.55 -45.44 6.74
C ILE A 376 0.47 -46.53 6.37
N ARG A 377 1.16 -46.38 5.22
CA ARG A 377 2.13 -47.38 4.77
C ARG A 377 3.35 -47.39 5.67
N ASN A 378 3.98 -48.55 5.76
CA ASN A 378 5.18 -48.75 6.56
C ASN A 378 6.45 -48.66 5.68
N THR A 379 6.69 -47.48 5.09
CA THR A 379 7.89 -47.20 4.28
C THR A 379 8.58 -45.94 4.77
N GLN A 380 9.88 -45.79 4.45
CA GLN A 380 10.65 -44.61 4.84
C GLN A 380 9.99 -43.31 4.35
N GLU A 381 9.49 -43.29 3.12
CA GLU A 381 8.80 -42.12 2.55
C GLU A 381 7.51 -41.79 3.30
N ALA A 382 6.76 -42.81 3.74
CA ALA A 382 5.56 -42.61 4.55
C ALA A 382 5.92 -42.06 5.95
N HIS A 383 7.00 -42.58 6.55
CA HIS A 383 7.48 -42.08 7.84
C HIS A 383 7.95 -40.62 7.74
N ASP A 384 8.66 -40.25 6.67
CA ASP A 384 9.13 -38.88 6.44
C ASP A 384 7.97 -37.91 6.27
N LYS A 385 6.91 -38.32 5.56
CA LYS A 385 5.66 -37.53 5.43
C LYS A 385 4.92 -37.38 6.75
N ASN A 386 4.93 -38.40 7.60
CA ASN A 386 4.19 -38.39 8.86
C ASN A 386 4.92 -37.58 9.94
N ARG A 387 6.26 -37.56 9.97
CA ARG A 387 7.06 -36.79 10.93
C ARG A 387 7.09 -35.31 10.56
N ARG A 388 6.11 -34.57 11.06
CA ARG A 388 5.93 -33.16 10.73
C ARG A 388 5.44 -32.34 11.92
N ILE A 389 5.64 -31.03 11.81
CA ILE A 389 4.86 -30.03 12.52
C ILE A 389 3.86 -29.42 11.54
N GLU A 390 2.64 -29.19 12.00
CA GLU A 390 1.60 -28.43 11.32
C GLU A 390 1.32 -27.15 12.11
N PHE A 391 1.18 -26.03 11.41
CA PHE A 391 0.64 -24.80 11.99
C PHE A 391 -0.81 -24.66 11.54
N ASN A 392 -1.73 -24.77 12.50
CA ASN A 392 -3.16 -24.68 12.26
C ASN A 392 -3.67 -23.33 12.78
N VAL A 393 -4.21 -22.49 11.91
CA VAL A 393 -4.91 -21.28 12.37
C VAL A 393 -6.24 -21.72 12.99
N ILE A 394 -6.39 -21.52 14.29
CA ILE A 394 -7.56 -21.97 15.06
C ILE A 394 -8.53 -20.82 15.37
N GLY A 395 -8.08 -19.57 15.20
CA GLY A 395 -8.90 -18.39 15.44
C GLY A 395 -8.28 -17.13 14.86
N LEU A 396 -9.11 -16.11 14.64
CA LEU A 396 -8.70 -14.77 14.26
C LEU A 396 -9.21 -13.79 15.32
N ASN A 397 -8.31 -13.23 16.13
CA ASN A 397 -8.65 -12.26 17.17
C ASN A 397 -8.43 -10.84 16.66
N LEU A 398 -9.49 -10.24 16.11
CA LEU A 398 -9.48 -8.91 15.53
C LEU A 398 -9.70 -7.86 16.62
N GLU A 399 -8.67 -7.05 16.87
CA GLU A 399 -8.79 -5.87 17.72
C GLU A 399 -9.51 -4.74 16.98
N VAL A 400 -10.85 -4.79 16.97
CA VAL A 400 -11.68 -3.78 16.34
C VAL A 400 -12.02 -2.68 17.34
N GLN A 401 -11.41 -1.51 17.17
CA GLN A 401 -11.64 -0.34 18.02
C GLN A 401 -12.97 0.35 17.67
N PHE A 402 -14.06 -0.13 18.25
CA PHE A 402 -15.35 0.53 18.14
C PHE A 402 -15.37 1.83 18.98
N ALA A 403 -16.01 2.87 18.44
CA ALA A 403 -16.32 4.06 19.23
C ALA A 403 -17.19 3.70 20.45
N LYS A 404 -17.11 4.52 21.50
CA LYS A 404 -17.86 4.30 22.75
C LYS A 404 -19.37 4.21 22.44
N ASN A 405 -20.02 3.17 22.98
CA ASN A 405 -21.44 2.86 22.74
C ASN A 405 -21.84 2.73 21.26
N SER A 406 -20.89 2.40 20.39
CA SER A 406 -21.13 2.21 18.96
C SER A 406 -20.86 0.77 18.53
N SER A 407 -21.69 0.30 17.60
CA SER A 407 -21.52 -0.93 16.83
C SER A 407 -21.10 -0.66 15.38
N ARG A 408 -20.92 0.61 14.99
CA ARG A 408 -20.43 0.97 13.66
C ARG A 408 -19.01 0.43 13.47
N LEU A 409 -18.86 -0.47 12.49
CA LEU A 409 -17.57 -1.03 12.12
C LEU A 409 -16.61 0.10 11.69
N PRO A 410 -15.41 0.20 12.30
CA PRO A 410 -14.41 1.16 11.88
C PRO A 410 -13.76 0.73 10.57
N GLN A 411 -13.43 1.69 9.71
CA GLN A 411 -12.78 1.43 8.42
C GLN A 411 -11.43 0.69 8.59
N SER A 412 -10.73 0.91 9.71
CA SER A 412 -9.49 0.22 10.04
C SER A 412 -9.62 -1.31 10.15
N ALA A 413 -10.84 -1.84 10.34
CA ALA A 413 -11.10 -3.28 10.41
C ALA A 413 -11.40 -3.90 9.03
N GLU A 414 -11.66 -3.08 8.01
CA GLU A 414 -12.13 -3.56 6.70
C GLU A 414 -11.10 -4.44 6.00
N SER A 415 -9.82 -4.08 6.03
CA SER A 415 -8.74 -4.87 5.41
C SER A 415 -8.58 -6.26 6.04
N GLN A 416 -8.68 -6.35 7.37
CA GLN A 416 -8.63 -7.61 8.10
C GLN A 416 -9.87 -8.49 7.81
N LEU A 417 -11.03 -7.87 7.66
CA LEU A 417 -12.27 -8.58 7.34
C LEU A 417 -12.33 -9.01 5.88
N LEU A 418 -11.73 -8.25 4.96
CA LEU A 418 -11.54 -8.70 3.58
C LEU A 418 -10.63 -9.93 3.56
N PHE A 419 -9.55 -9.97 4.33
CA PHE A 419 -8.74 -11.18 4.48
C PHE A 419 -9.56 -12.38 4.97
N VAL A 420 -10.41 -12.19 5.98
CA VAL A 420 -11.33 -13.24 6.48
C VAL A 420 -12.25 -13.72 5.36
N ARG A 421 -12.81 -12.80 4.57
CA ARG A 421 -13.66 -13.15 3.43
C ARG A 421 -12.90 -13.95 2.37
N GLU A 422 -11.68 -13.55 2.01
CA GLU A 422 -10.85 -14.31 1.05
C GLU A 422 -10.54 -15.72 1.58
N MET A 423 -10.27 -15.84 2.87
CA MET A 423 -10.04 -17.12 3.51
C MET A 423 -11.27 -18.04 3.40
N LEU A 424 -12.48 -17.51 3.64
CA LEU A 424 -13.73 -18.25 3.48
C LEU A 424 -14.01 -18.64 2.04
N ALA A 425 -13.76 -17.74 1.08
CA ALA A 425 -13.93 -18.00 -0.34
C ALA A 425 -12.96 -19.10 -0.84
N ALA A 426 -11.72 -19.10 -0.34
CA ALA A 426 -10.72 -20.10 -0.65
C ALA A 426 -11.00 -21.46 0.01
N ASN A 427 -11.82 -21.51 1.06
CA ASN A 427 -12.12 -22.72 1.84
C ASN A 427 -13.64 -22.88 2.07
N PRO A 428 -14.40 -23.35 1.07
CA PRO A 428 -15.86 -23.47 1.15
C PRO A 428 -16.38 -24.37 2.29
N THR A 429 -15.53 -25.26 2.83
CA THR A 429 -15.86 -26.14 3.95
C THR A 429 -15.72 -25.47 5.31
N TYR A 430 -15.05 -24.32 5.40
CA TYR A 430 -14.90 -23.61 6.65
C TYR A 430 -16.14 -22.80 6.96
N ALA A 431 -16.56 -22.86 8.22
CA ALA A 431 -17.50 -21.91 8.77
C ALA A 431 -16.81 -21.13 9.90
N ILE A 432 -17.30 -19.93 10.19
CA ILE A 432 -16.79 -19.10 11.26
C ILE A 432 -17.89 -18.65 12.21
N THR A 433 -17.52 -18.52 13.48
CA THR A 433 -18.34 -17.88 14.49
C THR A 433 -17.71 -16.55 14.91
N ILE A 434 -18.40 -15.45 14.60
CA ILE A 434 -18.01 -14.08 14.97
C ILE A 434 -18.53 -13.80 16.38
N VAL A 435 -17.61 -13.59 17.31
CA VAL A 435 -17.87 -13.40 18.73
C VAL A 435 -17.51 -11.98 19.11
N GLY A 436 -18.52 -11.19 19.49
CA GLY A 436 -18.29 -9.85 20.02
C GLY A 436 -18.02 -9.87 21.51
N HIS A 437 -17.10 -9.02 21.95
CA HIS A 437 -16.74 -8.84 23.36
C HIS A 437 -16.74 -7.35 23.75
N THR A 438 -17.00 -7.07 25.02
CA THR A 438 -16.80 -5.76 25.65
C THR A 438 -15.79 -5.85 26.77
N ASP A 439 -15.36 -4.70 27.29
CA ASP A 439 -14.73 -4.66 28.60
C ASP A 439 -15.77 -4.75 29.73
N ILE A 440 -15.31 -4.88 30.98
CA ILE A 440 -16.18 -5.04 32.16
C ILE A 440 -16.93 -3.76 32.57
N SER A 441 -16.63 -2.62 31.95
CA SER A 441 -17.21 -1.35 32.38
C SER A 441 -18.67 -1.25 31.95
N GLY A 442 -19.50 -0.63 32.78
CA GLY A 442 -20.91 -0.39 32.48
C GLY A 442 -21.82 -1.55 32.86
N ASP A 443 -23.05 -1.50 32.35
CA ASP A 443 -24.10 -2.44 32.68
C ASP A 443 -23.97 -3.74 31.86
N ALA A 444 -24.18 -4.89 32.50
CA ALA A 444 -23.99 -6.21 31.89
C ALA A 444 -24.97 -6.47 30.73
N ASP A 445 -26.24 -6.06 30.85
CA ASP A 445 -27.24 -6.24 29.79
C ASP A 445 -26.92 -5.34 28.59
N ILE A 446 -26.43 -4.11 28.84
CA ILE A 446 -25.95 -3.22 27.79
C ILE A 446 -24.74 -3.81 27.07
N ASN A 447 -23.77 -4.34 27.81
CA ASN A 447 -22.58 -4.99 27.26
C ASN A 447 -22.93 -6.22 26.42
N GLN A 448 -23.87 -7.03 26.88
CA GLN A 448 -24.35 -8.20 26.15
C GLN A 448 -25.02 -7.80 24.83
N ARG A 449 -25.89 -6.80 24.84
CA ARG A 449 -26.50 -6.27 23.61
C ARG A 449 -25.46 -5.69 22.66
N LEU A 450 -24.58 -4.82 23.16
CA LEU A 450 -23.57 -4.12 22.35
C LEU A 450 -22.56 -5.08 21.71
N SER A 451 -22.13 -6.11 22.44
CA SER A 451 -21.25 -7.14 21.89
C SER A 451 -21.91 -7.90 20.73
N ARG A 452 -23.19 -8.26 20.85
CA ARG A 452 -23.96 -8.90 19.78
C ARG A 452 -24.10 -7.99 18.56
N GLU A 453 -24.43 -6.71 18.76
CA GLU A 453 -24.56 -5.73 17.67
C GLU A 453 -23.23 -5.54 16.91
N ARG A 454 -22.11 -5.51 17.62
CA ARG A 454 -20.77 -5.44 17.00
C ARG A 454 -20.43 -6.68 16.18
N ALA A 455 -20.75 -7.87 16.71
CA ALA A 455 -20.58 -9.12 15.98
C ALA A 455 -21.47 -9.16 14.72
N TYR A 456 -22.69 -8.65 14.82
CA TYR A 456 -23.60 -8.54 13.69
C TYR A 456 -23.11 -7.55 12.63
N ALA A 457 -22.53 -6.41 13.02
CA ALA A 457 -21.95 -5.46 12.07
C ALA A 457 -20.82 -6.08 11.23
N VAL A 458 -20.02 -6.97 11.83
CA VAL A 458 -19.00 -7.74 11.11
C VAL A 458 -19.64 -8.79 10.19
N TYR A 459 -20.68 -9.48 10.67
CA TYR A 459 -21.45 -10.43 9.86
C TYR A 459 -22.01 -9.77 8.59
N GLU A 460 -22.68 -8.62 8.73
CA GLU A 460 -23.24 -7.88 7.60
C GLU A 460 -22.16 -7.40 6.64
N TYR A 461 -21.01 -6.97 7.16
CA TYR A 461 -19.88 -6.57 6.33
C TYR A 461 -19.35 -7.75 5.49
N LEU A 462 -19.11 -8.91 6.11
CA LEU A 462 -18.61 -10.10 5.41
C LEU A 462 -19.62 -10.60 4.38
N GLN A 463 -20.91 -10.63 4.72
CA GLN A 463 -21.98 -10.97 3.80
C GLN A 463 -22.01 -10.01 2.59
N ARG A 464 -22.03 -8.70 2.84
CA ARG A 464 -22.07 -7.67 1.79
C ARG A 464 -20.84 -7.73 0.87
N THR A 465 -19.70 -8.14 1.41
CA THR A 465 -18.44 -8.26 0.65
C THR A 465 -18.26 -9.64 -0.01
N GLY A 466 -19.26 -10.53 0.07
CA GLY A 466 -19.32 -11.76 -0.72
C GLY A 466 -19.10 -13.07 0.02
N ALA A 467 -18.99 -13.07 1.36
CA ALA A 467 -18.95 -14.32 2.12
C ALA A 467 -20.32 -15.02 2.11
N SER A 468 -20.32 -16.34 1.95
CA SER A 468 -21.55 -17.14 1.99
C SER A 468 -22.17 -17.09 3.40
N THR A 469 -23.48 -16.83 3.49
CA THR A 469 -24.20 -16.82 4.76
C THR A 469 -24.18 -18.17 5.48
N ASP A 470 -24.00 -19.27 4.74
CA ASP A 470 -23.92 -20.62 5.29
C ASP A 470 -22.61 -20.84 6.09
N GLN A 471 -21.59 -20.02 5.82
CA GLN A 471 -20.31 -20.05 6.52
C GLN A 471 -20.25 -19.08 7.70
N LEU A 472 -21.29 -18.26 7.94
CA LEU A 472 -21.23 -17.17 8.91
C LEU A 472 -22.20 -17.37 10.07
N PHE A 473 -21.66 -17.40 11.29
CA PHE A 473 -22.42 -17.37 12.53
C PHE A 473 -21.95 -16.19 13.39
N TYR A 474 -22.81 -15.67 14.28
CA TYR A 474 -22.40 -14.61 15.20
C TYR A 474 -23.07 -14.71 16.57
N LYS A 475 -22.38 -14.24 17.61
CA LYS A 475 -22.90 -14.13 18.98
C LYS A 475 -22.19 -13.01 19.75
N GLY A 476 -22.85 -12.48 20.78
CA GLY A 476 -22.25 -11.57 21.75
C GLY A 476 -21.97 -12.30 23.06
N MET A 477 -20.85 -12.00 23.70
CA MET A 477 -20.44 -12.57 25.00
C MET A 477 -20.33 -11.51 26.11
N GLY A 478 -20.69 -10.26 25.83
CA GLY A 478 -20.56 -9.16 26.78
C GLY A 478 -19.13 -9.08 27.31
N ALA A 479 -18.99 -8.96 28.63
CA ALA A 479 -17.70 -8.90 29.32
C ALA A 479 -17.25 -10.26 29.92
N ASP A 480 -17.98 -11.34 29.63
CA ASP A 480 -17.88 -12.61 30.37
C ASP A 480 -16.62 -13.41 30.02
N GLN A 481 -15.95 -13.07 28.91
CA GLN A 481 -14.74 -13.75 28.43
C GLN A 481 -13.60 -12.75 28.18
N PRO A 482 -13.05 -12.13 29.26
CA PRO A 482 -11.92 -11.23 29.13
C PRO A 482 -10.65 -12.01 28.77
N ARG A 483 -9.95 -11.56 27.73
CA ARG A 483 -8.64 -12.13 27.32
C ARG A 483 -7.48 -11.40 27.98
N TYR A 484 -7.70 -10.15 28.36
CA TYR A 484 -6.72 -9.27 28.99
C TYR A 484 -7.24 -8.75 30.33
N SER A 485 -6.34 -8.24 31.19
CA SER A 485 -6.74 -7.67 32.50
C SER A 485 -7.71 -6.49 32.32
N ASN A 486 -8.83 -6.52 33.02
CA ASN A 486 -9.77 -5.39 33.06
C ASN A 486 -9.34 -4.28 34.04
N ASP A 487 -8.27 -4.49 34.80
CA ASP A 487 -7.79 -3.54 35.81
C ASP A 487 -7.11 -2.33 35.17
N THR A 488 -6.54 -2.52 33.97
CA THR A 488 -5.83 -1.47 33.23
C THR A 488 -6.66 -0.97 32.04
N GLU A 489 -6.51 0.31 31.67
CA GLU A 489 -7.20 0.83 30.48
C GLU A 489 -6.75 0.14 29.20
N LEU A 490 -5.46 -0.19 29.09
CA LEU A 490 -4.92 -0.93 27.96
C LEU A 490 -5.56 -2.33 27.85
N GLY A 491 -5.70 -3.05 28.96
CA GLY A 491 -6.33 -4.37 28.92
C GLY A 491 -7.84 -4.29 28.64
N ARG A 492 -8.55 -3.28 29.17
CA ARG A 492 -9.94 -3.00 28.78
C ARG A 492 -10.05 -2.69 27.29
N SER A 493 -9.16 -1.88 26.72
CA SER A 493 -9.19 -1.57 25.29
C SER A 493 -8.97 -2.78 24.39
N LYS A 494 -8.17 -3.74 24.84
CA LYS A 494 -7.96 -5.00 24.14
C LYS A 494 -9.10 -6.01 24.34
N ASN A 495 -9.87 -5.90 25.43
CA ASN A 495 -11.07 -6.72 25.63
C ASN A 495 -12.25 -6.27 24.76
N ARG A 496 -12.27 -5.00 24.31
CA ARG A 496 -13.19 -4.52 23.27
C ARG A 496 -12.75 -5.03 21.90
N ARG A 497 -13.09 -6.28 21.59
CA ARG A 497 -12.58 -7.02 20.42
C ARG A 497 -13.66 -7.82 19.70
N ILE A 498 -13.33 -8.27 18.49
CA ILE A 498 -14.05 -9.29 17.74
C ILE A 498 -13.16 -10.52 17.66
N GLU A 499 -13.68 -11.65 18.08
CA GLU A 499 -13.02 -12.93 17.97
C GLU A 499 -13.74 -13.78 16.93
N ILE A 500 -13.03 -14.27 15.93
CA ILE A 500 -13.56 -15.13 14.89
C ILE A 500 -13.01 -16.53 15.13
N ILE A 501 -13.90 -17.45 15.44
CA ILE A 501 -13.57 -18.85 15.68
C ILE A 501 -13.79 -19.62 14.38
N LEU A 502 -12.82 -20.42 13.94
CA LEU A 502 -13.02 -21.37 12.85
C LEU A 502 -13.73 -22.62 13.37
N ASN A 503 -14.80 -23.04 12.69
CA ASN A 503 -15.64 -24.18 13.05
C ASN A 503 -15.30 -25.45 12.27
#